data_AF-A0A950CM44-F1
#
_entry.id   AF-A0A950CM44-F1
#
_cell.length_a   1.000
_cell.length_b   1.000
_cell.length_c   1.000
_cell.angle_alpha   90.00
_cell.angle_beta   90.00
_cell.angle_gamma   90.00
#
_symmetry.space_group_name_H-M   'P 1'
#
loop_
_entity.id
_entity.type
_entity.pdbx_description
1 polymer ?
#
loop_
_entity_poly.entity_id
_entity_poly.type
_entity_poly.pdbx_seq_one_letter_code
_entity_poly.pdbx_strand_id
1 'polypeptide(L)'
;MAAMSPARDDRIELRATREEKRLIAEAAAREQLDVTRFIMRNVLPVAREVVRRSERIVLSERDSKRVLELLDKPPRPTEALIAAARRRAKV
;
A
#
# COMPACT_ATOMS: atom_id res chain seq x y z
N MET A 1 -12.32 -26.56 11.17
CA MET A 1 -10.89 -26.69 10.80
C MET A 1 -10.20 -25.39 11.19
N ALA A 2 -9.26 -25.42 12.13
CA ALA A 2 -8.51 -24.22 12.50
C ALA A 2 -7.59 -23.84 11.33
N ALA A 3 -7.77 -22.65 10.77
CA ALA A 3 -6.87 -22.15 9.73
C ALA A 3 -5.47 -22.00 10.34
N MET A 4 -4.51 -22.80 9.86
CA MET A 4 -3.10 -22.60 10.18
C MET A 4 -2.71 -21.18 9.78
N SER A 5 -2.20 -20.41 10.74
CA SER A 5 -1.60 -19.12 10.41
C SER A 5 -0.39 -19.39 9.50
N PRO A 6 -0.18 -18.60 8.43
CA PRO A 6 0.97 -18.79 7.56
C PRO A 6 2.25 -18.73 8.40
N ALA A 7 3.17 -19.65 8.11
CA ALA A 7 4.46 -19.69 8.77
C ALA A 7 5.22 -18.38 8.48
N ARG A 8 5.90 -17.84 9.50
CA ARG A 8 6.70 -16.61 9.36
C ARG A 8 8.12 -16.98 8.98
N ASP A 9 8.27 -17.45 7.74
CA ASP A 9 9.53 -17.99 7.22
C ASP A 9 10.47 -16.90 6.69
N ASP A 10 9.93 -15.73 6.34
CA ASP A 10 10.70 -14.59 5.88
C ASP A 10 11.35 -13.80 7.04
N ARG A 11 12.61 -13.41 6.86
CA ARG A 11 13.39 -12.67 7.86
C ARG A 11 13.50 -11.18 7.50
N ILE A 12 13.21 -10.33 8.47
CA ILE A 12 13.43 -8.87 8.39
C ILE A 12 14.61 -8.52 9.30
N GLU A 13 15.64 -7.89 8.74
CA GLU A 13 16.79 -7.40 9.51
C GLU A 13 16.65 -5.92 9.83
N LEU A 14 16.84 -5.57 11.11
CA LEU A 14 16.74 -4.21 11.62
C LEU A 14 18.00 -3.88 12.41
N ARG A 15 18.60 -2.73 12.12
CA ARG A 15 19.65 -2.14 12.95
C ARG A 15 19.03 -1.06 13.82
N ALA A 16 19.39 -1.05 15.09
CA ALA A 16 18.94 -0.07 16.06
C ALA A 16 20.09 0.25 17.02
N THR A 17 20.11 1.48 17.50
CA THR A 17 20.95 1.90 18.62
C THR A 17 20.52 1.17 19.89
N ARG A 18 21.38 1.22 20.92
CA ARG A 18 21.08 0.64 22.23
C ARG A 18 19.85 1.29 22.88
N GLU A 19 19.68 2.60 22.70
CA GLU A 19 18.57 3.37 23.25
C GLU A 19 17.24 3.00 22.59
N GLU A 20 17.20 2.97 21.25
CA GLU A 20 16.01 2.54 20.50
C GLU A 20 15.58 1.11 20.87
N LYS A 21 16.54 0.18 20.94
CA LYS A 21 16.24 -1.20 21.36
C LYS A 21 15.65 -1.25 22.77
N ARG A 22 16.19 -0.46 23.71
CA ARG A 22 15.69 -0.43 25.09
C ARG A 22 14.27 0.13 25.15
N LEU A 23 14.02 1.24 24.45
CA LEU A 23 12.70 1.87 24.40
C LEU A 23 11.65 0.92 23.82
N ILE A 24 11.97 0.28 22.68
CA ILE A 24 11.06 -0.67 22.03
C ILE A 24 10.78 -1.87 22.96
N ALA A 25 11.81 -2.41 23.61
CA ALA A 25 11.64 -3.53 24.54
C ALA A 25 10.76 -3.17 25.75
N GLU A 26 10.93 -1.97 26.30
CA GLU A 26 10.09 -1.48 27.40
C GLU A 26 8.63 -1.32 26.96
N ALA A 27 8.40 -0.72 25.78
CA ALA A 27 7.05 -0.56 25.22
C ALA A 27 6.38 -1.91 24.96
N ALA A 28 7.11 -2.87 24.38
CA ALA A 28 6.63 -4.22 24.16
C ALA A 28 6.23 -4.90 25.49
N ALA A 29 7.05 -4.79 26.52
CA ALA A 29 6.77 -5.35 27.84
C ALA A 29 5.51 -4.75 28.48
N ARG A 30 5.31 -3.42 28.36
CA ARG A 30 4.09 -2.73 28.85
C ARG A 30 2.83 -3.19 28.13
N GLU A 31 2.94 -3.56 26.85
CA GLU A 31 1.84 -4.14 26.06
C GLU A 31 1.72 -5.66 26.18
N GLN A 32 2.55 -6.33 27.00
CA GLN A 32 2.59 -7.79 27.13
C GLN A 32 2.87 -8.51 25.80
N LEU A 33 3.73 -7.90 24.98
CA LEU A 33 4.19 -8.44 23.69
C LEU A 33 5.70 -8.67 23.72
N ASP A 34 6.17 -9.62 22.90
CA ASP A 34 7.58 -9.64 22.53
C ASP A 34 7.92 -8.51 21.55
N VAL A 35 9.21 -8.20 21.42
CA VAL A 35 9.71 -7.12 20.56
C VAL A 35 9.28 -7.29 19.11
N THR A 36 9.35 -8.52 18.57
CA THR A 36 8.98 -8.81 17.18
C THR A 36 7.49 -8.52 16.95
N ARG A 37 6.63 -8.99 17.85
CA ARG A 37 5.18 -8.80 17.76
C ARG A 37 4.80 -7.34 17.94
N PHE A 38 5.46 -6.63 18.85
CA PHE A 38 5.27 -5.20 19.05
C PHE A 38 5.65 -4.40 17.78
N ILE A 39 6.81 -4.68 17.19
CA ILE A 39 7.26 -4.03 15.95
C ILE A 39 6.25 -4.31 14.82
N MET A 40 5.92 -5.58 14.57
CA MET A 40 5.03 -5.94 13.46
C MET A 40 3.62 -5.39 13.64
N ARG A 41 3.09 -5.36 14.88
CA ARG A 41 1.77 -4.80 15.18
C ARG A 41 1.70 -3.32 14.83
N ASN A 42 2.78 -2.56 15.05
CA ASN A 42 2.83 -1.13 14.80
C ASN A 42 3.21 -0.78 13.35
N VAL A 43 4.12 -1.54 12.72
CA VAL A 43 4.62 -1.23 11.37
C VAL A 43 3.66 -1.69 10.26
N LEU A 44 2.99 -2.83 10.41
CA LEU A 44 2.11 -3.36 9.35
C LEU A 44 0.96 -2.41 8.95
N PRO A 45 0.23 -1.76 9.88
CA PRO A 45 -0.78 -0.78 9.52
C PRO A 45 -0.22 0.39 8.70
N VAL A 46 0.96 0.89 9.08
CA VAL A 46 1.64 1.98 8.37
C VAL A 46 2.05 1.54 6.97
N ALA A 47 2.65 0.36 6.83
CA ALA A 47 3.05 -0.18 5.52
C ALA A 47 1.84 -0.35 4.59
N ARG A 48 0.73 -0.90 5.10
CA ARG A 48 -0.51 -1.03 4.33
C ARG A 48 -1.06 0.32 3.89
N GLU A 49 -0.97 1.33 4.75
CA GLU A 49 -1.44 2.66 4.40
C GLU A 49 -0.61 3.31 3.29
N VAL A 50 0.71 3.14 3.34
CA VAL A 50 1.61 3.64 2.28
C VAL A 50 1.26 3.01 0.93
N VAL A 51 1.12 1.67 0.89
CA VAL A 51 0.73 0.96 -0.34
C VAL A 51 -0.66 1.40 -0.82
N ARG A 52 -1.63 1.49 0.10
CA ARG A 52 -2.99 1.92 -0.24
C ARG A 52 -3.01 3.32 -0.84
N ARG A 53 -2.21 4.25 -0.32
CA ARG A 53 -2.12 5.63 -0.84
C ARG A 53 -1.49 5.69 -2.23
N SER A 54 -0.50 4.85 -2.52
CA SER A 54 0.10 4.81 -3.86
C SER A 54 -0.80 4.17 -4.90
N GLU A 55 -1.65 3.22 -4.49
CA GLU A 55 -2.46 2.42 -5.42
C GLU A 55 -3.89 2.94 -5.61
N ARG A 56 -4.40 3.79 -4.71
CA ARG A 56 -5.79 4.27 -4.77
C ARG A 56 -5.88 5.75 -5.12
N ILE A 57 -6.60 6.03 -6.19
CA ILE A 57 -7.10 7.37 -6.49
C ILE A 57 -8.44 7.54 -5.75
N VAL A 58 -8.48 8.45 -4.78
CA VAL A 58 -9.73 8.82 -4.11
C VAL A 58 -10.38 9.93 -4.92
N LEU A 59 -11.55 9.65 -5.49
CA LEU A 59 -12.31 10.60 -6.28
C LEU A 59 -13.37 11.28 -5.42
N SER A 60 -13.64 12.55 -5.70
CA SER A 60 -14.84 13.22 -5.18
C SER A 60 -16.09 12.55 -5.73
N GLU A 61 -17.27 12.83 -5.17
CA GLU A 61 -18.53 12.30 -5.71
C GLU A 61 -18.74 12.73 -7.17
N ARG A 62 -18.41 14.00 -7.48
CA ARG A 62 -18.48 14.55 -8.83
C ARG A 62 -17.56 13.79 -9.78
N ASP A 63 -16.31 13.57 -9.39
CA ASP A 63 -15.33 12.89 -10.25
C ASP A 63 -15.65 11.40 -10.40
N SER A 64 -16.20 10.78 -9.34
CA SER A 64 -16.67 9.40 -9.38
C SER A 64 -17.79 9.23 -10.40
N LYS A 65 -18.82 10.09 -10.36
CA LYS A 65 -19.89 10.12 -11.36
C LYS A 65 -19.32 10.33 -12.77
N ARG A 66 -18.37 11.24 -12.91
CA ARG A 66 -17.75 11.52 -14.21
C ARG A 66 -16.98 10.33 -14.76
N VAL A 67 -16.23 9.61 -13.93
CA VAL A 67 -15.52 8.41 -14.35
C VAL A 67 -16.49 7.31 -14.76
N LEU A 68 -17.56 7.09 -13.98
CA LEU A 68 -18.60 6.10 -14.32
C LEU A 68 -19.27 6.41 -15.67
N GLU A 69 -19.65 7.68 -15.91
CA GLU A 69 -20.20 8.10 -17.21
C GLU A 69 -19.25 7.81 -18.38
N LEU A 70 -17.95 8.04 -18.18
CA LEU A 70 -16.93 7.81 -19.22
C LEU A 70 -16.69 6.32 -19.45
N LEU A 71 -16.86 5.46 -18.45
CA LEU A 71 -16.79 4.00 -18.60
C LEU A 71 -18.01 3.45 -19.32
N ASP A 72 -19.21 3.95 -19.00
CA ASP A 72 -20.47 3.53 -19.63
C ASP A 72 -20.60 4.03 -21.07
N LYS A 73 -20.13 5.26 -21.34
CA LYS A 73 -20.22 5.93 -22.64
C LYS A 73 -18.84 6.46 -23.06
N PRO A 74 -17.91 5.57 -23.43
CA PRO A 74 -16.56 5.99 -23.78
C PRO A 74 -16.57 6.87 -25.04
N PRO A 75 -16.01 8.08 -25.00
CA PRO A 75 -15.92 8.94 -26.17
C PRO A 75 -14.91 8.37 -27.18
N ARG A 76 -15.06 8.76 -28.45
CA ARG A 76 -14.05 8.42 -29.47
C ARG A 76 -12.72 9.12 -29.13
N PRO A 77 -11.56 8.46 -29.36
CA PRO A 77 -10.26 9.09 -29.20
C PRO A 77 -10.13 10.35 -30.05
N THR A 78 -9.50 11.38 -29.51
CA THR A 78 -9.23 12.63 -30.25
C THR A 78 -8.18 12.41 -31.33
N GLU A 79 -8.15 13.26 -32.35
CA GLU A 79 -7.14 13.21 -33.41
C GLU A 79 -5.71 13.27 -32.85
N ALA A 80 -5.50 14.09 -31.80
CA ALA A 80 -4.22 14.18 -31.11
C ALA A 80 -3.81 12.86 -30.44
N LEU A 81 -4.74 12.15 -29.79
CA LEU A 81 -4.47 10.83 -29.19
C LEU A 81 -4.16 9.78 -30.26
N ILE A 82 -4.89 9.78 -31.38
CA ILE A 82 -4.64 8.87 -32.51
C ILE A 82 -3.25 9.13 -33.10
N ALA A 83 -2.88 10.40 -33.31
CA ALA A 83 -1.56 10.77 -33.81
C ALA A 83 -0.43 10.34 -32.85
N ALA A 84 -0.62 10.52 -31.54
CA ALA A 84 0.34 10.09 -30.52
C ALA A 84 0.54 8.56 -30.51
N ALA A 85 -0.56 7.79 -30.54
CA ALA A 85 -0.50 6.34 -30.61
C ALA A 85 0.25 5.85 -31.88
N ARG A 86 -0.02 6.46 -33.04
CA ARG A 86 0.67 6.16 -34.30
C ARG A 86 2.17 6.48 -34.26
N ARG A 87 2.59 7.55 -33.59
CA ARG A 87 4.02 7.86 -33.41
C ARG A 87 4.72 6.79 -32.56
N ARG A 88 4.07 6.34 -31.47
CA ARG A 88 4.63 5.29 -30.59
C ARG A 88 4.74 3.94 -31.30
N ALA A 89 3.77 3.58 -32.14
CA ALA A 89 3.75 2.30 -32.84
C ALA A 89 4.72 2.19 -34.02
N LYS A 90 5.36 3.30 -34.43
CA LYS A 90 6.38 3.34 -35.49
C LYS A 90 7.81 3.22 -34.95
N VAL A 91 7.97 3.10 -33.63
CA VAL A 91 9.22 2.78 -32.91
C VAL A 91 9.16 1.31 -32.53
#